data_AF-A0A952NB84-F1
#
_entry.id   AF-A0A952NB84-F1
#
_cell.length_a   1.000
_cell.length_b   1.000
_cell.length_c   1.000
_cell.angle_alpha   90.00
_cell.angle_beta   90.00
_cell.angle_gamma   90.00
#
_symmetry.space_group_name_H-M   'P 1'
#
loop_
_entity.id
_entity.type
_entity.pdbx_description
1 polymer ?
#
loop_
_entity_poly.entity_id
_entity_poly.type
_entity_poly.pdbx_seq_one_letter_code
_entity_poly.pdbx_strand_id
1 'polypeptide(L)'
;MNSEMLYIVTALFLAVFISEYAARQKWINHIISRKLLHLFAGTAVLRIMVIVEEKELLFWLGVFFTIFLFIIIKFGILKEVNSSGRKSWGIVLFPLSFSILIYFSKSDLTSAVLAFSIMTFADAFAAIIGIKFAKKEYYLGKDKKSFLGSTIFFLTTSLILVTYFLVLNSTISLQTAALIFSISMIITLIEAISSNGSDNFFVPIFSFILIQLLIVNEGNSFIVDSIFGFILGALVAALSNKFRVLTKDGAIATLILAYFIYGFGGLKWTLPIFTFFILSSLLSRIRHSKNRKVEDRFEKTGNRDAMQVIANGGVGLFLVVLNSFFNNELFYIIFVLYIAVMCADTWATEIGTYFQAATYNIRTFKIVESGVSGGVSMPGLVGSLAGGMVILLSSFIWINNFVLLAVMLTLSFIGSLIDSFMGATIQVQHKCNICKLVTEKDFHCDQKTDFYKGLSFINNDSVNFLSGLLTCILFFIWIYS
;
A
#
# COMPACT_ATOMS: atom_id res chain seq x y z
N MET A 1 -20.28 -35.10 -5.50
CA MET A 1 -20.15 -33.82 -6.22
C MET A 1 -21.50 -33.51 -6.87
N ASN A 2 -22.11 -32.39 -6.53
CA ASN A 2 -23.44 -32.01 -7.02
C ASN A 2 -23.39 -31.84 -8.56
N SER A 3 -24.36 -32.35 -9.33
CA SER A 3 -24.32 -32.31 -10.80
C SER A 3 -24.20 -30.87 -11.33
N GLU A 4 -24.84 -29.92 -10.66
CA GLU A 4 -24.75 -28.47 -10.94
C GLU A 4 -23.31 -27.96 -10.87
N MET A 5 -22.52 -28.37 -9.88
CA MET A 5 -21.11 -27.95 -9.74
C MET A 5 -20.26 -28.46 -10.90
N LEU A 6 -20.46 -29.72 -11.31
CA LEU A 6 -19.75 -30.30 -12.45
C LEU A 6 -20.04 -29.52 -13.74
N TYR A 7 -21.30 -29.12 -13.96
CA TYR A 7 -21.67 -28.29 -15.12
C TYR A 7 -20.99 -26.92 -15.09
N ILE A 8 -20.97 -26.23 -13.94
CA ILE A 8 -20.32 -24.91 -13.83
C ILE A 8 -18.81 -25.02 -14.05
N VAL A 9 -18.16 -26.00 -13.43
CA VAL A 9 -16.71 -26.24 -13.61
C VAL A 9 -16.40 -26.56 -15.06
N THR A 10 -17.21 -27.41 -15.71
CA THR A 10 -17.04 -27.73 -17.14
C THR A 10 -17.24 -26.50 -18.02
N ALA A 11 -18.23 -25.67 -17.72
CA ALA A 11 -18.49 -24.42 -18.43
C ALA A 11 -17.34 -23.42 -18.27
N LEU A 12 -16.71 -23.35 -17.09
CA LEU A 12 -15.50 -22.54 -16.85
C LEU A 12 -14.34 -22.96 -17.75
N PHE A 13 -14.06 -24.26 -17.85
CA PHE A 13 -13.03 -24.77 -18.76
C PHE A 13 -13.34 -24.41 -20.21
N LEU A 14 -14.56 -24.67 -20.67
CA LEU A 14 -14.99 -24.36 -22.03
C LEU A 14 -14.89 -22.87 -22.33
N ALA A 15 -15.28 -22.00 -21.40
CA ALA A 15 -15.24 -20.55 -21.59
C ALA A 15 -13.81 -20.02 -21.81
N VAL A 16 -12.81 -20.58 -21.10
CA VAL A 16 -11.39 -20.23 -21.31
C VAL A 16 -10.96 -20.54 -22.74
N PHE A 17 -11.29 -21.73 -23.25
CA PHE A 17 -10.93 -22.13 -24.61
C PHE A 17 -11.71 -21.35 -25.68
N ILE A 18 -13.00 -21.10 -25.45
CA ILE A 18 -13.85 -20.30 -26.36
C ILE A 18 -13.34 -18.86 -26.43
N SER A 19 -12.98 -18.25 -25.29
CA SER A 19 -12.44 -16.88 -25.24
C SER A 19 -11.10 -16.76 -25.99
N GLU A 20 -10.19 -17.73 -25.79
CA GLU A 20 -8.93 -17.80 -26.54
C GLU A 20 -9.18 -18.02 -28.04
N TYR A 21 -10.12 -18.90 -28.41
CA TYR A 21 -10.47 -19.15 -29.81
C TYR A 21 -11.06 -17.90 -30.47
N ALA A 22 -12.03 -17.24 -29.83
CA ALA A 22 -12.64 -16.00 -30.33
C ALA A 22 -11.62 -14.87 -30.48
N ALA A 23 -10.65 -14.77 -29.55
CA ALA A 23 -9.56 -13.82 -29.63
C ALA A 23 -8.61 -14.12 -30.81
N ARG A 24 -8.25 -15.40 -31.03
CA ARG A 24 -7.44 -15.85 -32.18
C ARG A 24 -8.11 -15.53 -33.51
N GLN A 25 -9.42 -15.73 -33.59
CA GLN A 25 -10.21 -15.42 -34.79
C GLN A 25 -10.48 -13.92 -34.98
N LYS A 26 -10.01 -13.06 -34.06
CA LYS A 26 -10.23 -11.60 -34.05
C LYS A 26 -11.70 -11.19 -34.07
N TRP A 27 -12.60 -12.05 -33.60
CA TRP A 27 -14.03 -11.73 -33.51
C TRP A 27 -14.29 -10.60 -32.50
N ILE A 28 -13.43 -10.49 -31.49
CA ILE A 28 -13.53 -9.51 -30.41
C ILE A 28 -12.12 -9.01 -30.07
N ASN A 29 -12.00 -7.74 -29.69
CA ASN A 29 -10.75 -7.18 -29.16
C ASN A 29 -10.26 -7.99 -27.95
N HIS A 30 -8.96 -8.29 -27.88
CA HIS A 30 -8.32 -9.07 -26.79
C HIS A 30 -8.68 -8.54 -25.39
N ILE A 31 -8.73 -7.22 -25.20
CA ILE A 31 -9.05 -6.62 -23.91
C ILE A 31 -10.51 -6.90 -23.53
N ILE A 32 -11.43 -6.82 -24.51
CA ILE A 32 -12.85 -7.12 -24.30
C ILE A 32 -13.04 -8.63 -24.06
N SER A 33 -12.41 -9.50 -24.86
CA SER A 33 -12.45 -10.96 -24.67
C SER A 33 -12.01 -11.34 -23.26
N ARG A 34 -10.90 -10.75 -22.78
CA ARG A 34 -10.41 -10.98 -21.42
C ARG A 34 -11.39 -10.52 -20.35
N LYS A 35 -12.03 -9.35 -20.49
CA LYS A 35 -12.99 -8.84 -19.50
C LYS A 35 -14.33 -9.60 -19.52
N LEU A 36 -14.74 -10.13 -20.67
CA LEU A 36 -15.89 -11.04 -20.77
C LEU A 36 -15.60 -12.37 -20.08
N LEU A 37 -14.41 -12.95 -20.30
CA LEU A 37 -13.98 -14.15 -19.58
C LEU A 37 -13.92 -13.91 -18.06
N HIS A 38 -13.43 -12.75 -17.64
CA HIS A 38 -13.42 -12.34 -16.23
C HIS A 38 -14.83 -12.27 -15.63
N LEU A 39 -15.77 -11.62 -16.32
CA LEU A 39 -17.18 -11.56 -15.90
C LEU A 39 -17.80 -12.95 -15.79
N PHE A 40 -17.62 -13.80 -16.80
CA PHE A 40 -18.16 -15.15 -16.81
C PHE A 40 -17.55 -16.02 -15.69
N ALA A 41 -16.23 -15.97 -15.54
CA ALA A 41 -15.54 -16.73 -14.50
C ALA A 41 -15.95 -16.24 -13.10
N GLY A 42 -16.03 -14.93 -12.90
CA GLY A 42 -16.46 -14.33 -11.64
C GLY A 42 -17.90 -14.71 -11.27
N THR A 43 -18.86 -14.64 -12.20
CA THR A 43 -20.25 -15.04 -11.91
C THR A 43 -20.40 -16.53 -11.65
N ALA A 44 -19.67 -17.38 -12.37
CA ALA A 44 -19.61 -18.82 -12.10
C ALA A 44 -19.05 -19.12 -10.71
N VAL A 45 -17.98 -18.44 -10.30
CA VAL A 45 -17.39 -18.59 -8.95
C VAL A 45 -18.38 -18.11 -7.87
N LEU A 46 -19.05 -16.97 -8.06
CA LEU A 46 -20.08 -16.49 -7.13
C LEU A 46 -21.21 -17.50 -6.98
N ARG A 47 -21.65 -18.13 -8.08
CA ARG A 47 -22.68 -19.17 -8.04
C ARG A 47 -22.20 -20.42 -7.29
N ILE A 48 -20.94 -20.82 -7.50
CA ILE A 48 -20.31 -21.94 -6.77
C ILE A 48 -20.25 -21.65 -5.26
N MET A 49 -19.89 -20.43 -4.83
CA MET A 49 -19.85 -20.05 -3.41
C MET A 49 -21.21 -20.19 -2.72
N VAL A 50 -22.31 -20.06 -3.46
CA VAL A 50 -23.68 -20.13 -2.91
C VAL A 50 -24.21 -21.56 -2.88
N ILE A 51 -23.90 -22.39 -3.88
CA ILE A 51 -24.40 -23.78 -3.95
C ILE A 51 -23.60 -24.72 -3.06
N VAL A 52 -22.29 -24.48 -2.91
CA VAL A 52 -21.38 -25.40 -2.23
C VAL A 52 -21.28 -25.03 -0.76
N GLU A 53 -21.87 -25.86 0.09
CA GLU A 53 -21.82 -25.67 1.55
C GLU A 53 -20.44 -26.04 2.14
N GLU A 54 -19.74 -26.98 1.53
CA GLU A 54 -18.45 -27.49 2.01
C GLU A 54 -17.29 -26.54 1.65
N LYS A 55 -16.82 -25.77 2.65
CA LYS A 55 -15.75 -24.77 2.47
C LYS A 55 -14.40 -25.38 2.12
N GLU A 56 -14.11 -26.58 2.62
CA GLU A 56 -12.87 -27.28 2.28
C GLU A 56 -12.82 -27.58 0.78
N LEU A 57 -13.94 -28.01 0.20
CA LEU A 57 -14.05 -28.23 -1.24
C LEU A 57 -13.85 -26.94 -2.03
N LEU A 58 -14.46 -25.82 -1.59
CA LEU A 58 -14.23 -24.50 -2.20
C LEU A 58 -12.75 -24.11 -2.14
N PHE A 59 -12.11 -24.23 -0.97
CA PHE A 59 -10.70 -23.93 -0.79
C PHE A 59 -9.81 -24.74 -1.76
N TRP A 60 -10.00 -26.06 -1.79
CA TRP A 60 -9.21 -26.95 -2.66
C TRP A 60 -9.48 -26.73 -4.14
N LEU A 61 -10.71 -26.38 -4.53
CA LEU A 61 -11.04 -26.01 -5.90
C LEU A 61 -10.24 -24.77 -6.34
N GLY A 62 -10.16 -23.76 -5.46
CA GLY A 62 -9.36 -22.56 -5.69
C GLY A 62 -7.86 -22.86 -5.83
N VAL A 63 -7.31 -23.68 -4.94
CA VAL A 63 -5.90 -24.12 -5.00
C VAL A 63 -5.63 -24.88 -6.30
N PHE A 64 -6.52 -25.79 -6.68
CA PHE A 64 -6.43 -26.53 -7.93
C PHE A 64 -6.40 -25.60 -9.15
N PHE A 65 -7.34 -24.66 -9.27
CA PHE A 65 -7.37 -23.71 -10.38
C PHE A 65 -6.14 -22.78 -10.39
N THR A 66 -5.63 -22.41 -9.23
CA THR A 66 -4.38 -21.63 -9.10
C THR A 66 -3.21 -22.39 -9.72
N ILE A 67 -3.01 -23.65 -9.33
CA ILE A 67 -1.93 -24.51 -9.84
C ILE A 67 -2.13 -24.77 -11.34
N PHE A 68 -3.35 -25.11 -11.74
CA PHE A 68 -3.70 -25.39 -13.13
C PHE A 68 -3.41 -24.20 -14.06
N LEU A 69 -3.86 -23.00 -13.68
CA LEU A 69 -3.63 -21.79 -14.47
C LEU A 69 -2.16 -21.36 -14.44
N PHE A 70 -1.45 -21.60 -13.33
CA PHE A 70 -0.01 -21.38 -13.25
C PHE A 70 0.74 -22.24 -14.28
N ILE A 71 0.40 -23.52 -14.38
CA ILE A 71 0.96 -24.45 -15.37
C ILE A 71 0.65 -23.96 -16.79
N ILE A 72 -0.61 -23.66 -17.09
CA ILE A 72 -1.04 -23.17 -18.41
C ILE A 72 -0.25 -21.93 -18.85
N ILE A 73 -0.07 -20.96 -17.95
CA ILE A 73 0.65 -19.71 -18.26
C ILE A 73 2.15 -19.97 -18.37
N LYS A 74 2.72 -20.81 -17.50
CA LYS A 74 4.15 -21.15 -17.53
C LYS A 74 4.54 -21.82 -18.85
N PHE A 75 3.69 -22.69 -19.39
CA PHE A 75 3.89 -23.39 -20.67
C PHE A 75 3.36 -22.63 -21.90
N GLY A 76 2.76 -21.44 -21.72
CA GLY A 76 2.36 -20.58 -22.83
C GLY A 76 1.22 -21.16 -23.70
N ILE A 77 0.29 -21.89 -23.09
CA ILE A 77 -0.85 -22.53 -23.78
C ILE A 77 -1.89 -21.48 -24.22
N LEU A 78 -2.10 -20.44 -23.39
CA LEU A 78 -2.98 -19.30 -23.68
C LEU A 78 -2.16 -18.10 -24.18
N LYS A 79 -1.87 -18.03 -25.49
CA LYS A 79 -1.00 -16.98 -26.05
C LYS A 79 -1.76 -15.68 -26.32
N GLU A 80 -3.00 -15.75 -26.79
CA GLU A 80 -3.75 -14.57 -27.22
C GLU A 80 -4.43 -13.82 -26.07
N VAL A 81 -4.83 -14.52 -25.01
CA VAL A 81 -5.25 -13.86 -23.76
C VAL A 81 -4.07 -13.12 -23.09
N ASN A 82 -2.83 -13.49 -23.44
CA ASN A 82 -1.58 -12.89 -22.97
C ASN A 82 -0.95 -11.86 -23.95
N SER A 83 -1.67 -11.45 -25.00
CA SER A 83 -1.10 -10.72 -26.17
C SER A 83 -0.63 -9.27 -25.95
N SER A 84 -0.59 -8.76 -24.70
CA SER A 84 0.01 -7.45 -24.38
C SER A 84 1.54 -7.46 -24.24
N GLY A 85 2.21 -8.55 -24.63
CA GLY A 85 3.68 -8.67 -24.58
C GLY A 85 4.27 -8.98 -23.19
N ARG A 86 3.43 -9.20 -22.17
CA ARG A 86 3.83 -9.59 -20.80
C ARG A 86 2.89 -10.66 -20.25
N LYS A 87 3.45 -11.66 -19.55
CA LYS A 87 2.68 -12.70 -18.85
C LYS A 87 1.71 -12.06 -17.85
N SER A 88 0.40 -12.26 -18.01
CA SER A 88 -0.59 -11.68 -17.11
C SER A 88 -0.84 -12.58 -15.90
N TRP A 89 0.02 -12.45 -14.89
CA TRP A 89 -0.07 -13.20 -13.64
C TRP A 89 -1.41 -13.00 -12.89
N GLY A 90 -2.15 -11.93 -13.20
CA GLY A 90 -3.48 -11.68 -12.65
C GLY A 90 -4.46 -12.85 -12.79
N ILE A 91 -4.35 -13.65 -13.86
CA ILE A 91 -5.21 -14.84 -14.07
C ILE A 91 -4.97 -15.90 -12.98
N VAL A 92 -3.74 -16.04 -12.49
CA VAL A 92 -3.38 -16.97 -11.40
C VAL A 92 -3.69 -16.36 -10.04
N LEU A 93 -3.55 -15.04 -9.92
CA LEU A 93 -3.83 -14.32 -8.68
C LEU A 93 -5.31 -14.33 -8.28
N PHE A 94 -6.22 -14.44 -9.25
CA PHE A 94 -7.68 -14.50 -9.02
C PHE A 94 -8.14 -15.75 -8.24
N PRO A 95 -7.85 -16.99 -8.64
CA PRO A 95 -8.19 -18.18 -7.83
C PRO A 95 -7.35 -18.30 -6.55
N LEU A 96 -6.16 -17.67 -6.51
CA LEU A 96 -5.36 -17.62 -5.29
C LEU A 96 -6.05 -16.76 -4.23
N SER A 97 -6.50 -15.55 -4.59
CA SER A 97 -7.25 -14.70 -3.67
C SER A 97 -8.55 -15.37 -3.23
N PHE A 98 -9.26 -16.06 -4.13
CA PHE A 98 -10.42 -16.88 -3.79
C PHE A 98 -10.14 -17.86 -2.64
N SER A 99 -9.09 -18.68 -2.78
CA SER A 99 -8.73 -19.68 -1.76
C SER A 99 -8.43 -19.04 -0.40
N ILE A 100 -7.71 -17.90 -0.42
CA ILE A 100 -7.40 -17.14 0.79
C ILE A 100 -8.68 -16.62 1.46
N LEU A 101 -9.60 -16.05 0.69
CA LEU A 101 -10.86 -15.52 1.23
C LEU A 101 -11.71 -16.64 1.84
N ILE A 102 -11.82 -17.80 1.17
CA ILE A 102 -12.55 -18.96 1.71
C ILE A 102 -11.93 -19.42 3.03
N TYR A 103 -10.60 -19.50 3.12
CA TYR A 103 -9.90 -19.90 4.35
C TYR A 103 -10.19 -18.96 5.52
N PHE A 104 -10.22 -17.64 5.29
CA PHE A 104 -10.51 -16.65 6.33
C PHE A 104 -12.02 -16.45 6.60
N SER A 105 -12.89 -16.90 5.71
CA SER A 105 -14.35 -16.91 5.88
C SER A 105 -14.80 -18.04 6.80
N LYS A 106 -14.63 -17.86 8.12
CA LYS A 106 -14.93 -18.85 9.18
C LYS A 106 -16.31 -19.54 9.03
N SER A 107 -17.40 -18.89 9.39
CA SER A 107 -18.78 -19.43 9.32
C SER A 107 -19.59 -18.80 8.20
N ASP A 108 -19.38 -17.52 7.91
CA ASP A 108 -20.10 -16.77 6.89
C ASP A 108 -19.23 -16.49 5.64
N LEU A 109 -19.81 -16.69 4.46
CA LEU A 109 -19.21 -16.40 3.16
C LEU A 109 -19.60 -15.01 2.64
N THR A 110 -20.50 -14.29 3.29
CA THR A 110 -21.06 -13.03 2.80
C THR A 110 -20.00 -12.01 2.41
N SER A 111 -19.01 -11.76 3.28
CA SER A 111 -17.92 -10.83 2.96
C SER A 111 -17.09 -11.29 1.76
N ALA A 112 -16.90 -12.60 1.58
CA ALA A 112 -16.17 -13.17 0.45
C ALA A 112 -16.96 -13.04 -0.85
N VAL A 113 -18.28 -13.29 -0.82
CA VAL A 113 -19.20 -13.11 -1.94
C VAL A 113 -19.24 -11.65 -2.37
N LEU A 114 -19.35 -10.71 -1.44
CA LEU A 114 -19.34 -9.27 -1.73
C LEU A 114 -17.99 -8.81 -2.31
N ALA A 115 -16.88 -9.26 -1.74
CA ALA A 115 -15.54 -8.96 -2.25
C ALA A 115 -15.33 -9.49 -3.68
N PHE A 116 -15.75 -10.72 -3.96
CA PHE A 116 -15.69 -11.29 -5.31
C PHE A 116 -16.67 -10.63 -6.28
N SER A 117 -17.82 -10.15 -5.80
CA SER A 117 -18.76 -9.37 -6.61
C SER A 117 -18.15 -8.06 -7.04
N ILE A 118 -17.47 -7.35 -6.13
CA ILE A 118 -16.74 -6.11 -6.44
C ILE A 118 -15.66 -6.40 -7.48
N MET A 119 -14.82 -7.41 -7.25
CA MET A 119 -13.77 -7.80 -8.21
C MET A 119 -14.34 -8.19 -9.58
N THR A 120 -15.49 -8.85 -9.62
CA THR A 120 -16.11 -9.33 -10.87
C THR A 120 -16.72 -8.18 -11.67
N PHE A 121 -17.55 -7.36 -11.02
CA PHE A 121 -18.36 -6.36 -11.71
C PHE A 121 -17.69 -5.00 -11.80
N ALA A 122 -17.10 -4.50 -10.71
CA ALA A 122 -16.52 -3.15 -10.68
C ALA A 122 -15.31 -3.05 -11.63
N ASP A 123 -14.40 -4.03 -11.60
CA ASP A 123 -13.24 -4.08 -12.51
C ASP A 123 -13.66 -4.21 -13.99
N ALA A 124 -14.63 -5.08 -14.28
CA ALA A 124 -15.11 -5.29 -15.64
C ALA A 124 -15.78 -4.04 -16.22
N PHE A 125 -16.70 -3.43 -15.47
CA PHE A 125 -17.39 -2.22 -15.93
C PHE A 125 -16.45 -1.02 -16.03
N ALA A 126 -15.55 -0.83 -15.06
CA ALA A 126 -14.54 0.22 -15.10
C ALA A 126 -13.66 0.11 -16.34
N ALA A 127 -13.22 -1.10 -16.68
CA ALA A 127 -12.40 -1.33 -17.88
C ALA A 127 -13.18 -1.12 -19.18
N ILE A 128 -14.36 -1.72 -19.33
CA ILE A 128 -15.15 -1.65 -20.57
C ILE A 128 -15.59 -0.20 -20.86
N ILE A 129 -16.11 0.50 -19.85
CA ILE A 129 -16.57 1.89 -19.98
C ILE A 129 -15.38 2.83 -20.13
N GLY A 130 -14.32 2.62 -19.35
CA GLY A 130 -13.09 3.42 -19.40
C GLY A 130 -12.46 3.40 -20.80
N ILE A 131 -12.32 2.23 -21.42
CA ILE A 131 -11.74 2.09 -22.76
C ILE A 131 -12.60 2.79 -23.82
N LYS A 132 -13.94 2.72 -23.70
CA LYS A 132 -14.84 3.21 -24.74
C LYS A 132 -15.09 4.72 -24.66
N PHE A 133 -15.07 5.31 -23.47
CA PHE A 133 -15.59 6.67 -23.26
C PHE A 133 -14.66 7.62 -22.49
N ALA A 134 -13.54 7.16 -21.93
CA ALA A 134 -12.68 8.04 -21.14
C ALA A 134 -11.97 9.09 -22.03
N LYS A 135 -11.97 10.34 -21.55
CA LYS A 135 -11.25 11.46 -22.18
C LYS A 135 -9.99 11.88 -21.42
N LYS A 136 -9.88 11.51 -20.14
CA LYS A 136 -8.78 11.88 -19.25
C LYS A 136 -8.25 10.65 -18.53
N GLU A 137 -6.94 10.54 -18.53
CA GLU A 137 -6.20 9.41 -17.98
C GLU A 137 -5.12 9.91 -17.02
N TYR A 138 -4.69 9.02 -16.13
CA TYR A 138 -3.69 9.30 -15.12
C TYR A 138 -2.84 8.06 -14.83
N TYR A 139 -1.74 8.26 -14.12
CA TYR A 139 -0.83 7.21 -13.66
C TYR A 139 -0.68 7.34 -12.15
N LEU A 140 -1.07 6.30 -11.41
CA LEU A 140 -0.70 6.12 -9.99
C LEU A 140 0.28 4.96 -9.80
N GLY A 141 0.18 3.92 -10.64
CA GLY A 141 1.16 2.84 -10.75
C GLY A 141 1.86 2.85 -12.10
N LYS A 142 2.30 1.67 -12.54
CA LYS A 142 2.93 1.51 -13.87
C LYS A 142 1.91 1.48 -15.00
N ASP A 143 0.66 1.16 -14.68
CA ASP A 143 -0.41 1.02 -15.66
C ASP A 143 -1.21 2.32 -15.80
N LYS A 144 -1.69 2.57 -17.03
CA LYS A 144 -2.52 3.72 -17.37
C LYS A 144 -3.95 3.48 -16.87
N LYS A 145 -4.49 4.41 -16.08
CA LYS A 145 -5.86 4.37 -15.56
C LYS A 145 -6.67 5.56 -16.07
N SER A 146 -8.00 5.47 -16.04
CA SER A 146 -8.88 6.55 -16.46
C SER A 146 -9.73 7.07 -15.31
N PHE A 147 -9.97 8.39 -15.26
CA PHE A 147 -10.83 8.97 -14.23
C PHE A 147 -12.25 8.40 -14.31
N LEU A 148 -12.78 8.23 -15.53
CA LEU A 148 -14.10 7.62 -15.73
C LEU A 148 -14.14 6.18 -15.21
N GLY A 149 -13.11 5.38 -15.51
CA GLY A 149 -13.02 4.00 -15.01
C GLY A 149 -13.04 3.94 -13.48
N SER A 150 -12.25 4.77 -12.80
CA SER A 150 -12.25 4.82 -11.33
C SER A 150 -13.59 5.30 -10.75
N THR A 151 -14.27 6.25 -11.39
CA THR A 151 -15.62 6.65 -10.99
C THR A 151 -16.61 5.49 -11.13
N ILE A 152 -16.57 4.75 -12.24
CA ILE A 152 -17.42 3.57 -12.44
C ILE A 152 -17.11 2.49 -11.40
N PHE A 153 -15.83 2.25 -11.12
CA PHE A 153 -15.41 1.30 -10.10
C PHE A 153 -15.99 1.66 -8.73
N PHE A 154 -15.84 2.93 -8.32
CA PHE A 154 -16.36 3.47 -7.07
C PHE A 154 -17.88 3.33 -6.96
N LEU A 155 -18.62 3.74 -8.01
CA LEU A 155 -20.07 3.67 -8.04
C LEU A 155 -20.58 2.22 -8.02
N THR A 156 -19.94 1.33 -8.78
CA THR A 156 -20.31 -0.10 -8.80
C THR A 156 -20.07 -0.74 -7.43
N THR A 157 -18.94 -0.44 -6.79
CA THR A 157 -18.63 -0.92 -5.44
C THR A 157 -19.65 -0.41 -4.42
N SER A 158 -19.96 0.89 -4.46
CA SER A 158 -20.96 1.51 -3.59
C SER A 158 -22.34 0.88 -3.78
N LEU A 159 -22.74 0.64 -5.03
CA LEU A 159 -24.03 0.02 -5.35
C LEU A 159 -24.13 -1.39 -4.78
N ILE A 160 -23.11 -2.24 -4.97
CA ILE A 160 -23.09 -3.60 -4.43
C ILE A 160 -23.30 -3.59 -2.90
N LEU A 161 -22.59 -2.71 -2.18
CA LEU A 161 -22.70 -2.62 -0.73
C LEU A 161 -24.04 -2.02 -0.27
N VAL A 162 -24.51 -0.96 -0.93
CA VAL A 162 -25.84 -0.37 -0.66
C VAL A 162 -26.94 -1.41 -0.84
N THR A 163 -26.92 -2.17 -1.93
CA THR A 163 -27.92 -3.21 -2.18
C THR A 163 -27.91 -4.28 -1.09
N TYR A 164 -26.74 -4.73 -0.65
CA TYR A 164 -26.62 -5.68 0.45
C TYR A 164 -27.28 -5.16 1.75
N PHE A 165 -26.99 -3.93 2.15
CA PHE A 165 -27.57 -3.35 3.38
C PHE A 165 -29.07 -3.05 3.27
N LEU A 166 -29.55 -2.64 2.10
CA LEU A 166 -30.99 -2.47 1.88
C LEU A 166 -31.75 -3.80 1.97
N VAL A 167 -31.17 -4.89 1.49
CA VAL A 167 -31.77 -6.23 1.60
C VAL A 167 -31.88 -6.68 3.05
N LEU A 168 -30.91 -6.34 3.91
CA LEU A 168 -30.93 -6.72 5.33
C LEU A 168 -31.82 -5.82 6.20
N ASN A 169 -31.68 -4.49 6.08
CA ASN A 169 -32.21 -3.54 7.05
C ASN A 169 -33.34 -2.65 6.52
N SER A 170 -33.78 -2.82 5.26
CA SER A 170 -34.77 -2.00 4.53
C SER A 170 -34.45 -0.51 4.38
N THR A 171 -33.62 0.06 5.26
CA THR A 171 -33.14 1.44 5.27
C THR A 171 -31.64 1.45 5.56
N ILE A 172 -30.94 2.47 5.08
CA ILE A 172 -29.52 2.67 5.33
C ILE A 172 -29.39 3.88 6.25
N SER A 173 -28.78 3.67 7.42
CA SER A 173 -28.43 4.77 8.32
C SER A 173 -27.36 5.67 7.68
N LEU A 174 -27.29 6.94 8.07
CA LEU A 174 -26.23 7.85 7.61
C LEU A 174 -24.82 7.28 7.90
N GLN A 175 -24.70 6.50 8.98
CA GLN A 175 -23.48 5.80 9.34
C GLN A 175 -23.06 4.76 8.32
N THR A 176 -23.96 3.82 8.02
CA THR A 176 -23.71 2.76 7.07
C THR A 176 -23.43 3.36 5.69
N ALA A 177 -24.13 4.42 5.31
CA ALA A 177 -23.85 5.15 4.07
C ALA A 177 -22.44 5.77 4.06
N ALA A 178 -22.02 6.42 5.14
CA ALA A 178 -20.68 6.99 5.26
C ALA A 178 -19.60 5.91 5.17
N LEU A 179 -19.77 4.78 5.87
CA LEU A 179 -18.86 3.63 5.81
C LEU A 179 -18.77 3.02 4.40
N ILE A 180 -19.91 2.84 3.72
CA ILE A 180 -19.95 2.34 2.34
C ILE A 180 -19.17 3.29 1.42
N PHE A 181 -19.34 4.60 1.58
CA PHE A 181 -18.58 5.60 0.82
C PHE A 181 -17.08 5.47 1.10
N SER A 182 -16.69 5.41 2.38
CA SER A 182 -15.30 5.25 2.81
C SER A 182 -14.65 4.04 2.14
N ILE A 183 -15.28 2.88 2.29
CA ILE A 183 -14.75 1.59 1.83
C ILE A 183 -14.70 1.54 0.32
N SER A 184 -15.75 2.01 -0.37
CA SER A 184 -15.75 2.08 -1.83
C SER A 184 -14.63 2.97 -2.35
N MET A 185 -14.31 4.06 -1.64
CA MET A 185 -13.17 4.93 -1.99
C MET A 185 -11.83 4.21 -1.80
N ILE A 186 -11.62 3.50 -0.68
CA ILE A 186 -10.38 2.72 -0.45
C ILE A 186 -10.19 1.70 -1.56
N ILE A 187 -11.21 0.89 -1.83
CA ILE A 187 -11.10 -0.21 -2.80
C ILE A 187 -10.81 0.34 -4.20
N THR A 188 -11.40 1.49 -4.55
CA THR A 188 -11.09 2.20 -5.81
C THR A 188 -9.63 2.66 -5.86
N LEU A 189 -9.07 3.17 -4.76
CA LEU A 189 -7.66 3.56 -4.69
C LEU A 189 -6.73 2.34 -4.80
N ILE A 190 -7.09 1.22 -4.19
CA ILE A 190 -6.34 -0.04 -4.28
C ILE A 190 -6.33 -0.56 -5.72
N GLU A 191 -7.46 -0.48 -6.43
CA GLU A 191 -7.53 -0.79 -7.87
C GLU A 191 -6.64 0.15 -8.70
N ALA A 192 -6.65 1.44 -8.37
CA ALA A 192 -5.92 2.45 -9.12
C ALA A 192 -4.39 2.35 -8.96
N ILE A 193 -3.90 1.94 -7.78
CA ILE A 193 -2.47 1.72 -7.49
C ILE A 193 -2.01 0.36 -8.02
N SER A 194 -2.91 -0.63 -8.09
CA SER A 194 -2.62 -1.97 -8.58
C SER A 194 -2.15 -1.96 -10.04
N SER A 195 -1.10 -2.72 -10.34
CA SER A 195 -0.45 -2.77 -11.65
C SER A 195 -0.11 -4.21 -12.04
N ASN A 196 0.01 -4.49 -13.35
CA ASN A 196 0.35 -5.80 -13.91
C ASN A 196 -0.58 -6.96 -13.47
N GLY A 197 -1.86 -6.68 -13.20
CA GLY A 197 -2.83 -7.69 -12.78
C GLY A 197 -2.84 -8.00 -11.28
N SER A 198 -2.12 -7.23 -10.46
CA SER A 198 -2.12 -7.38 -9.00
C SER A 198 -3.47 -7.04 -8.36
N ASP A 199 -4.32 -6.30 -9.06
CA ASP A 199 -5.70 -5.97 -8.70
C ASP A 199 -6.52 -7.24 -8.44
N ASN A 200 -6.33 -8.29 -9.25
CA ASN A 200 -6.97 -9.60 -9.05
C ASN A 200 -6.63 -10.28 -7.72
N PHE A 201 -5.59 -9.81 -7.01
CA PHE A 201 -5.22 -10.24 -5.67
C PHE A 201 -5.64 -9.24 -4.59
N PHE A 202 -5.21 -7.99 -4.74
CA PHE A 202 -5.38 -6.98 -3.69
C PHE A 202 -6.83 -6.52 -3.55
N VAL A 203 -7.57 -6.33 -4.65
CA VAL A 203 -8.96 -5.85 -4.59
C VAL A 203 -9.85 -6.82 -3.80
N PRO A 204 -9.88 -8.15 -4.09
CA PRO A 204 -10.67 -9.08 -3.28
C PRO A 204 -10.27 -9.11 -1.81
N ILE A 205 -8.97 -9.18 -1.51
CA ILE A 205 -8.47 -9.30 -0.12
C ILE A 205 -8.82 -8.06 0.69
N PHE A 206 -8.52 -6.87 0.18
CA PHE A 206 -8.84 -5.65 0.90
C PHE A 206 -10.34 -5.37 0.94
N SER A 207 -11.11 -5.73 -0.10
CA SER A 207 -12.57 -5.63 -0.04
C SER A 207 -13.14 -6.51 1.06
N PHE A 208 -12.70 -7.77 1.14
CA PHE A 208 -13.13 -8.73 2.15
C PHE A 208 -12.89 -8.22 3.58
N ILE A 209 -11.66 -7.77 3.82
CA ILE A 209 -11.22 -7.11 5.05
C ILE A 209 -12.15 -5.93 5.35
N LEU A 210 -12.23 -4.94 4.47
CA LEU A 210 -13.00 -3.71 4.74
C LEU A 210 -14.51 -3.97 4.93
N ILE A 211 -15.10 -4.91 4.20
CA ILE A 211 -16.50 -5.30 4.35
C ILE A 211 -16.75 -5.95 5.72
N GLN A 212 -15.84 -6.80 6.19
CA GLN A 212 -15.93 -7.35 7.54
C GLN A 212 -15.91 -6.25 8.60
N LEU A 213 -15.10 -5.19 8.43
CA LEU A 213 -15.14 -4.03 9.34
C LEU A 213 -16.46 -3.31 9.29
N LEU A 214 -17.04 -3.17 8.11
CA LEU A 214 -18.34 -2.52 7.94
C LEU A 214 -19.42 -3.28 8.72
N ILE A 215 -19.45 -4.60 8.57
CA ILE A 215 -20.41 -5.48 9.25
C ILE A 215 -20.20 -5.48 10.76
N VAL A 216 -18.95 -5.39 11.24
CA VAL A 216 -18.62 -5.42 12.67
C VAL A 216 -18.77 -4.06 13.36
N ASN A 217 -18.52 -2.93 12.67
CA ASN A 217 -18.43 -1.59 13.26
C ASN A 217 -19.68 -0.71 13.04
N GLU A 218 -20.89 -1.23 13.21
CA GLU A 218 -22.12 -0.42 13.27
C GLU A 218 -22.23 0.47 14.55
N GLY A 219 -21.10 0.89 15.15
CA GLY A 219 -21.07 1.74 16.36
C GLY A 219 -20.83 3.23 16.05
N ASN A 220 -21.52 4.14 16.75
CA ASN A 220 -21.57 5.60 16.51
C ASN A 220 -20.22 6.36 16.38
N SER A 221 -19.07 5.78 16.74
CA SER A 221 -17.77 6.49 16.77
C SER A 221 -17.13 6.69 15.39
N PHE A 222 -17.25 5.73 14.46
CA PHE A 222 -16.50 5.76 13.20
C PHE A 222 -16.81 6.99 12.33
N ILE A 223 -18.07 7.43 12.23
CA ILE A 223 -18.42 8.61 11.41
C ILE A 223 -17.78 9.86 11.98
N VAL A 224 -17.90 10.03 13.29
CA VAL A 224 -17.38 11.20 14.00
C VAL A 224 -15.87 11.26 13.80
N ASP A 225 -15.19 10.13 14.02
CA ASP A 225 -13.75 9.99 13.80
C ASP A 225 -13.36 10.20 12.33
N SER A 226 -14.14 9.71 11.38
CA SER A 226 -13.90 9.90 9.94
C SER A 226 -14.08 11.36 9.50
N ILE A 227 -15.07 12.06 10.06
CA ILE A 227 -15.27 13.50 9.83
C ILE A 227 -14.08 14.28 10.41
N PHE A 228 -13.66 13.97 11.64
CA PHE A 228 -12.47 14.57 12.22
C PHE A 228 -11.22 14.28 11.41
N GLY A 229 -11.04 13.04 10.95
CA GLY A 229 -9.97 12.63 10.04
C GLY A 229 -9.97 13.41 8.73
N PHE A 230 -11.15 13.61 8.12
CA PHE A 230 -11.29 14.42 6.91
C PHE A 230 -10.94 15.88 7.17
N ILE A 231 -11.47 16.49 8.24
CA ILE A 231 -11.20 17.89 8.58
C ILE A 231 -9.72 18.10 8.87
N LEU A 232 -9.12 17.23 9.69
CA LEU A 232 -7.70 17.26 10.01
C LEU A 232 -6.84 17.07 8.75
N GLY A 233 -7.15 16.06 7.95
CA GLY A 233 -6.47 15.80 6.68
C GLY A 233 -6.56 16.97 5.71
N ALA A 234 -7.73 17.59 5.59
CA ALA A 234 -7.96 18.74 4.72
C ALA A 234 -7.18 19.97 5.21
N LEU A 235 -7.15 20.19 6.52
CA LEU A 235 -6.35 21.24 7.13
C LEU A 235 -4.85 21.04 6.88
N VAL A 236 -4.34 19.82 7.09
CA VAL A 236 -2.93 19.48 6.81
C VAL A 236 -2.62 19.65 5.33
N ALA A 237 -3.48 19.15 4.43
CA ALA A 237 -3.32 19.27 2.99
C ALA A 237 -3.30 20.74 2.55
N ALA A 238 -4.20 21.57 3.08
CA ALA A 238 -4.29 23.00 2.78
C ALA A 238 -3.05 23.76 3.28
N LEU A 239 -2.63 23.53 4.53
CA LEU A 239 -1.42 24.13 5.09
C LEU A 239 -0.17 23.68 4.32
N SER A 240 -0.09 22.39 3.99
CA SER A 240 1.04 21.84 3.24
C SER A 240 1.14 22.41 1.83
N ASN A 241 0.01 22.66 1.16
CA ASN A 241 -0.02 23.38 -0.12
C ASN A 241 0.41 24.84 0.02
N LYS A 242 -0.11 25.55 1.04
CA LYS A 242 0.25 26.96 1.32
C LYS A 242 1.74 27.11 1.58
N PHE A 243 2.29 26.21 2.38
CA PHE A 243 3.68 26.25 2.77
C PHE A 243 4.61 25.58 1.76
N ARG A 244 4.11 24.88 0.74
CA ARG A 244 4.91 24.06 -0.19
C ARG A 244 5.71 22.98 0.55
N VAL A 245 5.03 22.22 1.43
CA VAL A 245 5.58 20.98 2.05
C VAL A 245 5.29 19.77 1.18
N LEU A 246 4.12 19.74 0.55
CA LEU A 246 3.62 18.63 -0.27
C LEU A 246 3.40 19.07 -1.70
N THR A 247 3.50 18.11 -2.63
CA THR A 247 2.93 18.27 -3.96
C THR A 247 1.40 18.16 -3.90
N LYS A 248 0.69 18.52 -4.98
CA LYS A 248 -0.80 18.44 -4.98
C LYS A 248 -1.29 17.00 -4.78
N ASP A 249 -0.63 16.05 -5.41
CA ASP A 249 -0.86 14.61 -5.25
C ASP A 249 -0.47 14.13 -3.84
N GLY A 250 0.64 14.60 -3.27
CA GLY A 250 1.02 14.33 -1.87
C GLY A 250 0.00 14.84 -0.85
N ALA A 251 -0.61 16.01 -1.11
CA ALA A 251 -1.67 16.56 -0.29
C ALA A 251 -2.96 15.71 -0.34
N ILE A 252 -3.32 15.19 -1.52
CA ILE A 252 -4.45 14.25 -1.67
C ILE A 252 -4.16 12.94 -0.94
N ALA A 253 -2.95 12.37 -1.10
CA ALA A 253 -2.55 11.17 -0.38
C ALA A 253 -2.62 11.35 1.15
N THR A 254 -2.21 12.52 1.65
CA THR A 254 -2.27 12.85 3.07
C THR A 254 -3.71 12.94 3.57
N LEU A 255 -4.61 13.57 2.81
CA LEU A 255 -6.04 13.64 3.14
C LEU A 255 -6.64 12.22 3.25
N ILE A 256 -6.33 11.36 2.29
CA ILE A 256 -6.78 9.97 2.25
C ILE A 256 -6.27 9.20 3.48
N LEU A 257 -4.97 9.26 3.77
CA LEU A 257 -4.40 8.56 4.92
C LEU A 257 -4.96 9.09 6.24
N ALA A 258 -5.10 10.41 6.40
CA ALA A 258 -5.65 11.01 7.61
C ALA A 258 -7.11 10.58 7.85
N TYR A 259 -7.92 10.56 6.79
CA TYR A 259 -9.30 10.08 6.85
C TYR A 259 -9.38 8.65 7.40
N PHE A 260 -8.55 7.74 6.89
CA PHE A 260 -8.61 6.33 7.28
C PHE A 260 -7.92 6.00 8.60
N ILE A 261 -6.71 6.54 8.84
CA ILE A 261 -5.99 6.28 10.09
C ILE A 261 -6.77 6.84 11.29
N TYR A 262 -7.33 8.05 11.15
CA TYR A 262 -8.19 8.60 12.19
C TYR A 262 -9.54 7.89 12.23
N GLY A 263 -10.17 7.60 11.09
CA GLY A 263 -11.47 6.91 11.06
C GLY A 263 -11.45 5.54 11.76
N PHE A 264 -10.42 4.72 11.52
CA PHE A 264 -10.33 3.38 12.11
C PHE A 264 -9.58 3.33 13.45
N GLY A 265 -8.63 4.24 13.70
CA GLY A 265 -7.78 4.21 14.90
C GLY A 265 -7.94 5.40 15.85
N GLY A 266 -8.63 6.46 15.42
CA GLY A 266 -8.80 7.69 16.17
C GLY A 266 -7.50 8.43 16.45
N LEU A 267 -7.50 9.21 17.53
CA LEU A 267 -6.35 10.01 17.97
C LEU A 267 -5.14 9.16 18.33
N LYS A 268 -5.36 7.96 18.90
CA LYS A 268 -4.32 7.01 19.34
C LYS A 268 -3.33 6.69 18.21
N TRP A 269 -3.85 6.43 17.02
CA TRP A 269 -3.06 6.07 15.84
C TRP A 269 -2.62 7.29 15.03
N THR A 270 -3.39 8.38 15.08
CA THR A 270 -3.04 9.59 14.31
C THR A 270 -1.92 10.39 14.93
N LEU A 271 -1.86 10.51 16.27
CA LEU A 271 -0.91 11.40 16.95
C LEU A 271 0.57 11.09 16.63
N PRO A 272 1.04 9.82 16.57
CA PRO A 272 2.45 9.53 16.28
C PRO A 272 2.85 9.87 14.85
N ILE A 273 2.04 9.49 13.85
CA ILE A 273 2.32 9.80 12.44
C ILE A 273 2.20 11.30 12.14
N PHE A 274 1.27 11.98 12.80
CA PHE A 274 1.11 13.43 12.71
C PHE A 274 2.30 14.18 13.32
N THR A 275 2.77 13.73 14.49
CA THR A 275 3.99 14.22 15.14
C THR A 275 5.20 14.07 14.22
N PHE A 276 5.38 12.88 13.63
CA PHE A 276 6.45 12.63 12.66
C PHE A 276 6.36 13.58 11.47
N PHE A 277 5.18 13.72 10.86
CA PHE A 277 4.98 14.56 9.68
C PHE A 277 5.30 16.04 9.96
N ILE A 278 4.74 16.62 11.02
CA ILE A 278 4.93 18.05 11.33
C ILE A 278 6.37 18.34 11.68
N LEU A 279 6.92 17.64 12.67
CA LEU A 279 8.23 17.99 13.21
C LEU A 279 9.35 17.71 12.22
N SER A 280 9.27 16.61 11.48
CA SER A 280 10.26 16.32 10.43
C SER A 280 10.16 17.31 9.28
N SER A 281 8.95 17.74 8.88
CA SER A 281 8.79 18.76 7.84
C SER A 281 9.35 20.13 8.26
N LEU A 282 9.21 20.50 9.53
CA LEU A 282 9.81 21.71 10.09
C LEU A 282 11.34 21.60 10.12
N LEU A 283 11.86 20.47 10.58
CA LEU A 283 13.29 20.21 10.64
C LEU A 283 13.94 20.25 9.26
N SER A 284 13.31 19.62 8.26
CA SER A 284 13.76 19.70 6.86
C SER A 284 13.87 21.13 6.36
N ARG A 285 12.89 22.00 6.66
CA ARG A 285 12.95 23.42 6.28
C ARG A 285 14.11 24.17 6.92
N ILE A 286 14.35 23.92 8.21
CA ILE A 286 15.45 24.55 8.94
C ILE A 286 16.79 24.14 8.30
N ARG A 287 16.96 22.85 7.97
CA ARG A 287 18.14 22.39 7.20
C ARG A 287 18.23 23.04 5.83
N HIS A 288 17.16 23.04 5.06
CA HIS A 288 17.11 23.62 3.72
C HIS A 288 17.55 25.08 3.69
N SER A 289 17.15 25.88 4.70
CA SER A 289 17.54 27.29 4.81
C SER A 289 19.04 27.51 5.00
N LYS A 290 19.77 26.51 5.53
CA LYS A 290 21.20 26.64 5.87
C LYS A 290 22.12 25.97 4.85
N ASN A 291 21.81 24.73 4.45
CA ASN A 291 22.74 23.85 3.73
C ASN A 291 22.16 23.32 2.41
N ARG A 292 21.72 24.20 1.52
CA ARG A 292 21.07 23.84 0.25
C ARG A 292 21.93 22.95 -0.66
N LYS A 293 23.26 23.09 -0.64
CA LYS A 293 24.20 22.29 -1.45
C LYS A 293 24.19 20.78 -1.13
N VAL A 294 23.66 20.37 0.03
CA VAL A 294 23.57 18.95 0.39
C VAL A 294 22.45 18.24 -0.39
N GLU A 295 21.47 18.99 -0.92
CA GLU A 295 20.36 18.45 -1.73
C GLU A 295 20.82 17.73 -2.99
N ASP A 296 21.96 18.11 -3.58
CA ASP A 296 22.45 17.50 -4.82
C ASP A 296 22.81 16.01 -4.68
N ARG A 297 22.84 15.50 -3.45
CA ARG A 297 23.16 14.11 -3.12
C ARG A 297 21.95 13.20 -3.06
N PHE A 298 20.76 13.74 -2.80
CA PHE A 298 19.53 12.97 -2.60
C PHE A 298 18.71 12.90 -3.88
N GLU A 299 18.14 11.73 -4.20
CA GLU A 299 17.35 11.52 -5.42
C GLU A 299 16.14 12.45 -5.45
N LYS A 300 15.45 12.55 -4.32
CA LYS A 300 14.24 13.36 -4.14
C LYS A 300 14.56 14.59 -3.32
N THR A 301 14.50 15.76 -3.96
CA THR A 301 14.72 17.06 -3.31
C THR A 301 13.44 17.89 -3.40
N GLY A 302 12.87 18.29 -2.25
CA GLY A 302 11.74 19.22 -2.20
C GLY A 302 10.49 18.64 -1.54
N ASN A 303 9.33 19.06 -2.03
CA ASN A 303 8.03 18.71 -1.44
C ASN A 303 7.78 17.20 -1.52
N ARG A 304 7.22 16.60 -0.46
CA ARG A 304 6.91 15.16 -0.47
C ARG A 304 5.76 14.87 -1.44
N ASP A 305 5.94 13.84 -2.27
CA ASP A 305 4.97 13.40 -3.26
C ASP A 305 4.00 12.33 -2.72
N ALA A 306 2.99 11.95 -3.50
CA ALA A 306 2.04 10.92 -3.09
C ALA A 306 2.72 9.58 -2.77
N MET A 307 3.76 9.21 -3.52
CA MET A 307 4.47 7.95 -3.33
C MET A 307 5.18 7.90 -1.98
N GLN A 308 5.88 8.97 -1.59
CA GLN A 308 6.54 9.08 -0.28
C GLN A 308 5.53 9.08 0.87
N VAL A 309 4.41 9.77 0.70
CA VAL A 309 3.35 9.82 1.71
C VAL A 309 2.74 8.43 1.92
N ILE A 310 2.44 7.72 0.83
CA ILE A 310 1.86 6.37 0.88
C ILE A 310 2.88 5.33 1.36
N ALA A 311 4.15 5.40 0.95
CA ALA A 311 5.18 4.47 1.39
C ALA A 311 5.39 4.52 2.92
N ASN A 312 5.41 5.74 3.49
CA ASN A 312 5.63 5.92 4.93
C ASN A 312 4.35 5.72 5.75
N GLY A 313 3.21 6.22 5.26
CA GLY A 313 1.95 6.16 6.01
C GLY A 313 1.06 4.95 5.71
N GLY A 314 1.28 4.26 4.59
CA GLY A 314 0.51 3.09 4.16
C GLY A 314 0.71 1.88 5.08
N VAL A 315 1.92 1.70 5.64
CA VAL A 315 2.17 0.68 6.67
C VAL A 315 1.33 0.97 7.92
N GLY A 316 1.23 2.24 8.31
CA GLY A 316 0.36 2.65 9.41
C GLY A 316 -1.10 2.35 9.15
N LEU A 317 -1.61 2.73 7.96
CA LEU A 317 -2.97 2.38 7.57
C LEU A 317 -3.22 0.87 7.60
N PHE A 318 -2.30 0.08 7.06
CA PHE A 318 -2.40 -1.38 7.08
C PHE A 318 -2.49 -1.94 8.51
N LEU A 319 -1.65 -1.46 9.43
CA LEU A 319 -1.66 -1.90 10.83
C LEU A 319 -2.91 -1.46 11.60
N VAL A 320 -3.42 -0.25 11.35
CA VAL A 320 -4.69 0.23 11.93
C VAL A 320 -5.83 -0.70 11.50
N VAL A 321 -5.88 -1.00 10.20
CA VAL A 321 -6.89 -1.89 9.60
C VAL A 321 -6.74 -3.29 10.17
N LEU A 322 -5.53 -3.85 10.29
CA LEU A 322 -5.35 -5.16 10.95
C LEU A 322 -5.83 -5.15 12.40
N ASN A 323 -5.51 -4.11 13.16
CA ASN A 323 -5.92 -4.00 14.55
C ASN A 323 -7.45 -3.99 14.72
N SER A 324 -8.19 -3.39 13.79
CA SER A 324 -9.66 -3.38 13.88
C SER A 324 -10.31 -4.75 13.66
N PHE A 325 -9.59 -5.75 13.12
CA PHE A 325 -10.07 -7.15 13.10
C PHE A 325 -9.64 -7.95 14.31
N PHE A 326 -8.36 -7.87 14.65
CA PHE A 326 -7.75 -8.77 15.63
C PHE A 326 -7.81 -8.22 17.04
N ASN A 327 -8.12 -6.92 17.18
CA ASN A 327 -8.16 -6.17 18.44
C ASN A 327 -6.95 -6.48 19.33
N ASN A 328 -5.75 -6.37 18.74
CA ASN A 328 -4.50 -6.75 19.38
C ASN A 328 -3.54 -5.56 19.43
N GLU A 329 -3.29 -5.08 20.65
CA GLU A 329 -2.41 -3.95 20.94
C GLU A 329 -0.99 -4.08 20.36
N LEU A 330 -0.53 -5.31 20.05
CA LEU A 330 0.73 -5.53 19.34
C LEU A 330 0.79 -4.77 18.00
N PHE A 331 -0.31 -4.66 17.26
CA PHE A 331 -0.33 -3.90 16.01
C PHE A 331 -0.08 -2.41 16.23
N TYR A 332 -0.61 -1.84 17.32
CA TYR A 332 -0.36 -0.46 17.69
C TYR A 332 1.11 -0.27 18.10
N ILE A 333 1.67 -1.18 18.88
CA ILE A 333 3.07 -1.12 19.32
C ILE A 333 4.02 -1.22 18.12
N ILE A 334 3.77 -2.15 17.20
CA ILE A 334 4.53 -2.29 15.94
C ILE A 334 4.43 -1.02 15.11
N PHE A 335 3.24 -0.42 15.01
CA PHE A 335 3.04 0.85 14.32
C PHE A 335 3.88 1.98 14.92
N VAL A 336 3.83 2.16 16.24
CA VAL A 336 4.60 3.20 16.92
C VAL A 336 6.10 2.98 16.73
N LEU A 337 6.58 1.73 16.85
CA LEU A 337 7.98 1.40 16.60
C LEU A 337 8.40 1.72 15.16
N TYR A 338 7.59 1.33 14.17
CA TYR A 338 7.88 1.60 12.76
C TYR A 338 8.00 3.11 12.51
N ILE A 339 7.04 3.91 12.99
CA ILE A 339 7.10 5.37 12.87
C ILE A 339 8.29 5.97 13.63
N ALA A 340 8.66 5.40 14.80
CA ALA A 340 9.82 5.83 15.55
C ALA A 340 11.14 5.58 14.78
N VAL A 341 11.29 4.44 14.11
CA VAL A 341 12.46 4.15 13.24
C VAL A 341 12.52 5.17 12.10
N MET A 342 11.40 5.42 11.41
CA MET A 342 11.34 6.38 10.30
C MET A 342 11.69 7.80 10.75
N CYS A 343 11.21 8.20 11.94
CA CYS A 343 11.53 9.50 12.53
C CYS A 343 13.00 9.59 12.95
N ALA A 344 13.53 8.53 13.57
CA ALA A 344 14.92 8.44 13.99
C ALA A 344 15.88 8.56 12.79
N ASP A 345 15.64 7.87 11.68
CA ASP A 345 16.44 7.99 10.47
C ASP A 345 16.33 9.41 9.86
N THR A 346 15.10 9.91 9.70
CA THR A 346 14.87 11.26 9.14
C THR A 346 15.61 12.33 9.95
N TRP A 347 15.50 12.30 11.27
CA TRP A 347 16.16 13.28 12.14
C TRP A 347 17.68 13.09 12.15
N ALA A 348 18.19 11.87 12.04
CA ALA A 348 19.62 11.62 11.91
C ALA A 348 20.21 12.30 10.67
N THR A 349 19.53 12.13 9.53
CA THR A 349 19.94 12.75 8.27
C THR A 349 19.81 14.27 8.33
N GLU A 350 18.67 14.79 8.79
CA GLU A 350 18.39 16.22 8.83
C GLU A 350 19.34 16.98 9.79
N ILE A 351 19.54 16.47 11.01
CA ILE A 351 20.44 17.08 12.01
C ILE A 351 21.90 16.87 11.64
N GLY A 352 22.28 15.66 11.20
CA GLY A 352 23.64 15.36 10.77
C GLY A 352 24.11 16.29 9.67
N THR A 353 23.29 16.46 8.63
CA THR A 353 23.60 17.33 7.49
C THR A 353 23.45 18.82 7.80
N TYR A 354 22.66 19.21 8.81
CA TYR A 354 22.61 20.59 9.30
C TYR A 354 23.94 21.04 9.93
N PHE A 355 24.59 20.18 10.72
CA PHE A 355 25.83 20.50 11.43
C PHE A 355 27.10 20.22 10.61
N GLN A 356 27.02 19.44 9.53
CA GLN A 356 28.16 19.08 8.66
C GLN A 356 29.38 18.56 9.44
N ALA A 357 29.13 17.84 10.54
CA ALA A 357 30.19 17.26 11.36
C ALA A 357 30.91 16.12 10.62
N ALA A 358 32.04 15.68 11.18
CA ALA A 358 32.76 14.51 10.69
C ALA A 358 31.80 13.32 10.56
N THR A 359 31.66 12.82 9.32
CA THR A 359 30.76 11.74 8.95
C THR A 359 31.58 10.53 8.53
N TYR A 360 31.22 9.36 9.02
CA TYR A 360 31.94 8.11 8.79
C TYR A 360 31.04 7.12 8.07
N ASN A 361 31.57 6.43 7.06
CA ASN A 361 30.82 5.37 6.43
C ASN A 361 30.67 4.19 7.40
N ILE A 362 29.43 3.80 7.73
CA ILE A 362 29.14 2.79 8.76
C ILE A 362 29.78 1.42 8.49
N ARG A 363 30.03 1.09 7.22
CA ARG A 363 30.66 -0.19 6.83
C ARG A 363 32.18 -0.15 6.91
N THR A 364 32.80 0.94 6.49
CA THR A 364 34.27 1.02 6.30
C THR A 364 34.97 1.86 7.36
N PHE A 365 34.22 2.60 8.18
CA PHE A 365 34.69 3.56 9.17
C PHE A 365 35.60 4.66 8.61
N LYS A 366 35.63 4.83 7.28
CA LYS A 366 36.36 5.92 6.63
C LYS A 366 35.53 7.20 6.64
N ILE A 367 36.22 8.33 6.73
CA ILE A 367 35.60 9.65 6.63
C ILE A 367 34.97 9.78 5.25
N VAL A 368 33.70 10.17 5.23
CA VAL A 368 32.94 10.52 4.02
C VAL A 368 32.33 11.89 4.20
N GLU A 369 31.97 12.50 3.08
CA GLU A 369 31.26 13.76 3.12
C GLU A 369 29.84 13.58 3.67
N SER A 370 29.35 14.61 4.35
CA SER A 370 27.99 14.64 4.91
C SER A 370 26.93 14.45 3.82
N GLY A 371 25.93 13.61 4.09
CA GLY A 371 24.81 13.34 3.18
C GLY A 371 25.09 12.26 2.12
N VAL A 372 26.20 11.53 2.22
CA VAL A 372 26.40 10.29 1.44
C VAL A 372 25.63 9.15 2.11
N SER A 373 24.89 8.33 1.34
CA SER A 373 24.13 7.21 1.91
C SER A 373 25.05 6.23 2.67
N GLY A 374 24.62 5.89 3.88
CA GLY A 374 25.39 5.12 4.86
C GLY A 374 26.50 5.88 5.60
N GLY A 375 26.50 7.21 5.53
CA GLY A 375 27.32 8.08 6.37
C GLY A 375 26.65 8.38 7.71
N VAL A 376 27.36 8.15 8.81
CA VAL A 376 26.90 8.37 10.18
C VAL A 376 27.77 9.44 10.86
N SER A 377 27.16 10.39 11.55
CA SER A 377 27.84 11.46 12.29
C SER A 377 27.31 11.56 13.72
N MET A 378 28.08 12.14 14.64
CA MET A 378 27.65 12.31 16.04
C MET A 378 26.36 13.15 16.16
N PRO A 379 26.18 14.29 15.48
CA PRO A 379 24.91 15.00 15.50
C PRO A 379 23.77 14.18 14.92
N GLY A 380 24.04 13.35 13.91
CA GLY A 380 23.05 12.41 13.36
C GLY A 380 22.63 11.34 14.38
N LEU A 381 23.56 10.77 15.14
CA LEU A 381 23.23 9.80 16.19
C LEU A 381 22.36 10.42 17.30
N VAL A 382 22.67 11.64 17.73
CA VAL A 382 21.84 12.39 18.68
C VAL A 382 20.47 12.70 18.08
N GLY A 383 20.43 13.11 16.81
CA GLY A 383 19.18 13.32 16.07
C GLY A 383 18.33 12.07 16.00
N SER A 384 18.95 10.89 15.83
CA SER A 384 18.27 9.61 15.80
C SER A 384 17.57 9.28 17.11
N LEU A 385 18.30 9.40 18.23
CA LEU A 385 17.71 9.20 19.56
C LEU A 385 16.59 10.20 19.85
N ALA A 386 16.78 11.47 19.50
CA ALA A 386 15.76 12.51 19.69
C ALA A 386 14.50 12.23 18.85
N GLY A 387 14.67 11.83 17.59
CA GLY A 387 13.57 11.51 16.68
C GLY A 387 12.74 10.33 17.18
N GLY A 388 13.39 9.23 17.58
CA GLY A 388 12.71 8.07 18.18
C GLY A 388 11.98 8.45 19.47
N MET A 389 12.64 9.18 20.37
CA MET A 389 12.07 9.59 21.66
C MET A 389 10.81 10.45 21.50
N VAL A 390 10.79 11.39 20.57
CA VAL A 390 9.63 12.26 20.32
C VAL A 390 8.40 11.44 19.90
N ILE A 391 8.57 10.41 19.06
CA ILE A 391 7.46 9.54 18.67
C ILE A 391 6.96 8.73 19.87
N LEU A 392 7.87 8.16 20.65
CA LEU A 392 7.52 7.37 21.83
C LEU A 392 6.81 8.22 22.90
N LEU A 393 7.23 9.46 23.11
CA LEU A 393 6.55 10.42 23.98
C LEU A 393 5.13 10.74 23.47
N SER A 394 4.96 10.88 22.16
CA SER A 394 3.62 11.10 21.58
C SER A 394 2.67 9.92 21.80
N SER A 395 3.20 8.71 22.01
CA SER A 395 2.43 7.48 22.28
C SER A 395 2.35 7.11 23.75
N PHE A 396 2.99 7.87 24.65
CA PHE A 396 3.17 7.50 26.05
C PHE A 396 1.85 7.19 26.77
N ILE A 397 0.81 7.99 26.50
CA ILE A 397 -0.52 7.87 27.14
C ILE A 397 -1.16 6.50 26.86
N TRP A 398 -0.89 5.88 25.70
CA TRP A 398 -1.50 4.59 25.32
C TRP A 398 -0.62 3.39 25.60
N ILE A 399 0.71 3.52 25.58
CA ILE A 399 1.63 2.40 25.86
C ILE A 399 1.87 2.27 27.38
N ASN A 400 2.03 3.41 28.07
CA ASN A 400 2.24 3.53 29.53
C ASN A 400 3.13 2.44 30.17
N ASN A 401 4.22 2.06 29.48
CA ASN A 401 5.16 1.05 29.95
C ASN A 401 6.59 1.51 29.65
N PHE A 402 7.30 1.97 30.69
CA PHE A 402 8.65 2.52 30.54
C PHE A 402 9.68 1.52 30.01
N VAL A 403 9.59 0.25 30.41
CA VAL A 403 10.52 -0.79 29.95
C VAL A 403 10.33 -1.02 28.46
N LEU A 404 9.07 -1.17 28.04
CA LEU A 404 8.74 -1.34 26.63
C LEU A 404 9.17 -0.13 25.79
N LEU A 405 8.92 1.09 26.27
CA LEU A 405 9.35 2.33 25.59
C LEU A 405 10.87 2.43 25.49
N ALA A 406 11.63 2.03 26.52
CA ALA A 406 13.08 2.01 26.48
C ALA A 406 13.63 0.99 25.46
N VAL A 407 13.00 -0.18 25.38
CA VAL A 407 13.32 -1.19 24.34
C VAL A 407 13.00 -0.65 22.95
N MET A 408 11.83 -0.04 22.77
CA MET A 408 11.45 0.57 21.49
C MET A 408 12.37 1.72 21.09
N LEU A 409 12.84 2.54 22.05
CA LEU A 409 13.82 3.60 21.77
C LEU A 409 15.13 3.00 21.27
N THR A 410 15.63 1.98 21.95
CA THR A 410 16.84 1.25 21.57
C THR A 410 16.70 0.63 20.17
N LEU A 411 15.57 -0.03 19.90
CA LEU A 411 15.29 -0.63 18.60
C LEU A 411 15.11 0.43 17.50
N SER A 412 14.47 1.57 17.78
CA SER A 412 14.34 2.65 16.80
C SER A 412 15.69 3.26 16.41
N PHE A 413 16.60 3.38 17.37
CA PHE A 413 17.99 3.77 17.13
C PHE A 413 18.77 2.70 16.36
N ILE A 414 18.62 1.41 16.71
CA ILE A 414 19.22 0.32 15.94
C ILE A 414 18.67 0.31 14.51
N GLY A 415 17.38 0.56 14.32
CA GLY A 415 16.72 0.60 13.02
C GLY A 415 17.32 1.66 12.09
N SER A 416 17.64 2.86 12.60
CA SER A 416 18.33 3.89 11.80
C SER A 416 19.77 3.51 11.44
N LEU A 417 20.44 2.73 12.29
CA LEU A 417 21.77 2.17 11.98
C LEU A 417 21.67 1.05 10.93
N ILE A 418 20.64 0.20 11.00
CA ILE A 418 20.33 -0.80 9.96
C ILE A 418 20.09 -0.09 8.63
N ASP A 419 19.33 1.01 8.64
CA ASP A 419 19.09 1.85 7.47
C ASP A 419 20.39 2.35 6.85
N SER A 420 21.23 3.02 7.65
CA SER A 420 22.55 3.49 7.23
C SER A 420 23.43 2.34 6.69
N PHE A 421 23.38 1.16 7.32
CA PHE A 421 24.13 0.00 6.86
C PHE A 421 23.66 -0.48 5.48
N MET A 422 22.34 -0.61 5.29
CA MET A 422 21.72 -0.97 4.02
C MET A 422 21.99 0.08 2.94
N GLY A 423 21.97 1.37 3.31
CA GLY A 423 22.38 2.49 2.47
C GLY A 423 23.83 2.40 2.01
N ALA A 424 24.73 1.92 2.86
CA ALA A 424 26.13 1.71 2.50
C ALA A 424 26.35 0.51 1.55
N THR A 425 25.49 -0.52 1.63
CA THR A 425 25.67 -1.81 0.96
C THR A 425 24.83 -2.02 -0.29
N ILE A 426 23.50 -1.89 -0.19
CA ILE A 426 22.56 -2.36 -1.21
C ILE A 426 21.82 -1.23 -1.93
N GLN A 427 21.76 -0.04 -1.34
CA GLN A 427 21.11 1.12 -1.96
C GLN A 427 21.84 1.55 -3.23
N VAL A 428 21.07 1.85 -4.28
CA VAL A 428 21.60 2.37 -5.53
C VAL A 428 22.26 3.74 -5.31
N GLN A 429 23.48 3.87 -5.84
CA GLN A 429 24.18 5.14 -5.92
C GLN A 429 24.72 5.32 -7.33
N HIS A 430 24.69 6.57 -7.78
CA HIS A 430 25.21 7.02 -9.06
C HIS A 430 26.39 7.97 -8.85
N LYS A 431 27.18 8.16 -9.89
CA LYS A 431 28.29 9.12 -9.91
C LYS A 431 28.15 10.05 -11.10
N CYS A 432 28.21 11.36 -10.84
CA CYS A 432 28.17 12.35 -11.90
C CYS A 432 29.48 12.31 -12.71
N ASN A 433 29.35 12.30 -14.04
CA ASN A 433 30.50 12.24 -14.93
C ASN A 433 31.31 13.53 -14.99
N ILE A 434 30.67 14.67 -14.69
CA ILE A 434 31.27 16.01 -14.72
C ILE A 434 31.96 16.31 -13.38
N CYS A 435 31.20 16.43 -12.29
CA CYS A 435 31.75 16.86 -10.99
C CYS A 435 32.23 15.71 -10.09
N LYS A 436 32.08 14.45 -10.54
CA LYS A 436 32.44 13.22 -9.79
C LYS A 436 31.71 13.03 -8.45
N LEU A 437 30.69 13.85 -8.15
CA LEU A 437 29.83 13.70 -6.98
C LEU A 437 29.12 12.34 -7.01
N VAL A 438 29.15 11.64 -5.88
CA VAL A 438 28.30 10.47 -5.65
C VAL A 438 26.94 10.96 -5.17
N THR A 439 25.88 10.59 -5.89
CA THR A 439 24.51 11.05 -5.68
C THR A 439 23.54 9.90 -5.92
N GLU A 440 22.35 9.99 -5.35
CA GLU A 440 21.26 9.05 -5.61
C GLU A 440 20.50 9.43 -6.90
N LYS A 441 20.71 10.64 -7.44
CA LYS A 441 20.03 11.13 -8.65
C LYS A 441 20.47 10.42 -9.94
N ASP A 442 19.51 10.08 -10.78
CA ASP A 442 19.74 9.59 -12.16
C ASP A 442 20.31 10.67 -13.11
N PHE A 443 20.13 11.96 -12.76
CA PHE A 443 20.61 13.10 -13.53
C PHE A 443 21.28 14.13 -12.63
N HIS A 444 22.46 14.60 -13.01
CA HIS A 444 23.20 15.64 -12.30
C HIS A 444 24.12 16.40 -13.27
N CYS A 445 24.22 17.72 -13.12
CA CYS A 445 24.89 18.61 -14.10
C CYS A 445 24.35 18.43 -15.54
N ASP A 446 23.01 18.34 -15.68
CA ASP A 446 22.30 18.18 -16.96
C ASP A 446 22.70 16.94 -17.78
N GLN A 447 23.34 15.96 -17.16
CA GLN A 447 23.70 14.68 -17.76
C GLN A 447 23.22 13.51 -16.92
N LYS A 448 22.97 12.38 -17.59
CA LYS A 448 22.67 11.12 -16.92
C LYS A 448 23.90 10.69 -16.11
N THR A 449 23.69 10.32 -14.85
CA THR A 449 24.75 9.82 -13.97
C THR A 449 25.03 8.35 -14.27
N ASP A 450 26.28 7.93 -14.06
CA ASP A 450 26.67 6.53 -14.25
C ASP A 450 26.40 5.74 -12.98
N PHE A 451 25.93 4.50 -13.14
CA PHE A 451 25.79 3.57 -12.03
C PHE A 451 27.13 3.40 -11.31
N TYR A 452 27.12 3.56 -9.99
CA TYR A 452 28.33 3.46 -9.16
C TYR A 452 28.34 2.19 -8.32
N LYS A 453 27.29 1.93 -7.53
CA LYS A 453 27.15 0.71 -6.71
C LYS A 453 25.70 0.48 -6.26
N GLY A 454 25.46 -0.68 -5.65
CA GLY A 454 24.17 -1.07 -5.07
C GLY A 454 23.32 -1.92 -6.01
N LEU A 455 22.05 -2.09 -5.67
CA LEU A 455 21.06 -2.79 -6.49
C LEU A 455 20.16 -1.76 -7.17
N SER A 456 20.07 -1.80 -8.50
CA SER A 456 19.41 -0.76 -9.31
C SER A 456 17.92 -0.54 -9.01
N PHE A 457 17.28 -1.45 -8.28
CA PHE A 457 15.88 -1.38 -7.89
C PHE A 457 15.67 -1.03 -6.40
N ILE A 458 16.74 -0.86 -5.62
CA ILE A 458 16.68 -0.51 -4.19
C ILE A 458 17.09 0.95 -4.04
N ASN A 459 16.09 1.82 -3.92
CA ASN A 459 16.26 3.25 -3.63
C ASN A 459 16.07 3.54 -2.13
N ASN A 460 16.18 4.81 -1.74
CA ASN A 460 16.05 5.24 -0.35
C ASN A 460 14.71 4.81 0.28
N ASP A 461 13.59 5.00 -0.43
CA ASP A 461 12.26 4.60 0.07
C ASP A 461 12.18 3.08 0.36
N SER A 462 12.88 2.27 -0.45
CA SER A 462 12.97 0.82 -0.26
C SER A 462 13.81 0.45 0.97
N VAL A 463 14.91 1.16 1.21
CA VAL A 463 15.78 0.96 2.38
C VAL A 463 15.02 1.28 3.66
N ASN A 464 14.37 2.44 3.72
CA ASN A 464 13.53 2.85 4.85
C ASN A 464 12.44 1.81 5.17
N PHE A 465 11.73 1.32 4.16
CA PHE A 465 10.72 0.29 4.36
C PHE A 465 11.31 -1.00 4.94
N LEU A 466 12.43 -1.47 4.40
CA LEU A 466 13.08 -2.71 4.84
C LEU A 466 13.70 -2.58 6.24
N SER A 467 14.35 -1.44 6.55
CA SER A 467 14.95 -1.18 7.85
C SER A 467 13.88 -1.11 8.95
N GLY A 468 12.77 -0.44 8.67
CA GLY A 468 11.58 -0.44 9.54
C GLY A 468 11.00 -1.85 9.75
N LEU A 469 10.80 -2.61 8.66
CA LEU A 469 10.26 -3.97 8.73
C LEU A 469 11.16 -4.92 9.53
N LEU A 470 12.48 -4.90 9.28
CA LEU A 470 13.46 -5.71 10.01
C LEU A 470 13.46 -5.37 11.50
N THR A 471 13.34 -4.09 11.85
CA THR A 471 13.26 -3.66 13.24
C THR A 471 11.99 -4.16 13.94
N CYS A 472 10.85 -4.14 13.25
CA CYS A 472 9.60 -4.73 13.75
C CYS A 472 9.72 -6.26 13.93
N ILE A 473 10.45 -6.95 13.07
CA ILE A 473 10.73 -8.39 13.22
C ILE A 473 11.63 -8.65 14.44
N LEU A 474 12.67 -7.84 14.64
CA LEU A 474 13.53 -7.93 15.84
C LEU A 474 12.72 -7.73 17.13
N PHE A 475 11.80 -6.76 17.12
CA PHE A 475 10.88 -6.53 18.23
C PHE A 475 9.97 -7.73 18.48
N PHE A 476 9.44 -8.34 17.42
CA PHE A 476 8.63 -9.55 17.52
C PHE A 476 9.45 -10.68 18.15
N ILE A 477 10.69 -10.93 17.70
CA ILE A 477 11.57 -11.94 18.28
C ILE A 477 11.79 -11.68 19.78
N TRP A 478 12.03 -10.43 20.18
CA TRP A 478 12.23 -10.06 21.58
C TRP A 478 10.99 -10.29 22.47
N ILE A 479 9.78 -10.11 21.94
CA ILE A 479 8.55 -10.40 22.70
C ILE A 479 8.39 -11.90 23.00
N TYR A 480 8.84 -12.76 22.08
CA TYR A 480 8.64 -14.22 22.16
C TYR A 480 9.88 -15.00 22.60
N SER A 481 10.97 -14.31 22.94
CA SER A 481 12.17 -14.86 23.59
C SER A 481 12.02 -14.83 25.09
#